data_AF-A0A973FNI9-F1
#
_entry.id   AF-A0A973FNI9-F1
#
_cell.length_a   1.000
_cell.length_b   1.000
_cell.length_c   1.000
_cell.angle_alpha   90.00
_cell.angle_beta   90.00
_cell.angle_gamma   90.00
#
_symmetry.space_group_name_H-M   'P 1'
#
loop_
_entity.id
_entity.type
_entity.pdbx_description
1 polymer ?
#
loop_
_entity_poly.entity_id
_entity_poly.type
_entity_poly.pdbx_seq_one_letter_code
_entity_poly.pdbx_strand_id
1 'polypeptide(L)'
;EATLAWDSTGFSGAVVIRAEADLYDRLDEVLETNNQASGTLTILTRPDLNIGGLDSPETDLIATQPANIPLVLRNDGGTSAGSQGRRPRLLPSKTRG
;
A
#
# COMPACT_ATOMS: atom_id res chain seq x y z
N GLU A 1 27.45 -7.67 -15.02
CA GLU A 1 26.19 -6.95 -14.74
C GLU A 1 26.45 -5.96 -13.62
N ALA A 2 25.85 -4.77 -13.67
CA ALA A 2 25.91 -3.79 -12.60
C ALA A 2 24.54 -3.70 -11.92
N THR A 3 24.55 -3.56 -10.59
CA THR A 3 23.32 -3.47 -9.79
C THR A 3 23.38 -2.21 -8.94
N LEU A 4 22.29 -1.44 -8.91
CA LEU A 4 22.15 -0.28 -8.05
C LEU A 4 21.14 -0.59 -6.94
N ALA A 5 21.53 -0.35 -5.69
CA ALA A 5 20.59 -0.31 -4.59
C ALA A 5 19.83 1.01 -4.64
N TRP A 6 18.50 0.94 -4.66
CA TRP A 6 17.63 2.11 -4.63
C TRP A 6 16.75 2.11 -3.39
N ASP A 7 16.73 3.22 -2.66
CA ASP A 7 15.76 3.49 -1.61
C ASP A 7 14.52 4.17 -2.22
N SER A 8 13.42 3.43 -2.30
CA SER A 8 12.14 3.91 -2.82
C SER A 8 11.27 4.63 -1.77
N THR A 9 11.82 4.96 -0.60
CA THR A 9 11.11 5.71 0.44
C THR A 9 10.56 7.02 -0.09
N GLY A 10 9.27 7.26 0.13
CA GLY A 10 8.56 8.46 -0.32
C GLY A 10 7.96 8.37 -1.72
N PHE A 11 8.22 7.30 -2.47
CA PHE A 11 7.61 7.08 -3.78
C PHE A 11 6.37 6.18 -3.69
N SER A 12 5.37 6.45 -4.53
CA SER A 12 4.25 5.54 -4.80
C SER A 12 3.66 5.79 -6.19
N GLY A 13 2.98 4.81 -6.77
CA GLY A 13 2.45 4.87 -8.12
C GLY A 13 3.52 4.62 -9.19
N ALA A 14 3.26 5.09 -10.41
CA ALA A 14 4.17 4.93 -11.54
C ALA A 14 5.36 5.89 -11.40
N VAL A 15 6.58 5.35 -11.44
CA VAL A 15 7.85 6.07 -11.35
C VAL A 15 8.70 5.72 -12.56
N VAL A 16 9.20 6.73 -13.27
CA VAL A 16 10.15 6.55 -14.37
C VAL A 16 11.56 6.51 -13.80
N ILE A 17 12.34 5.50 -14.19
CA ILE A 17 13.77 5.39 -13.84
C ILE A 17 14.65 5.64 -15.07
N ARG A 18 15.64 6.50 -14.82
CA ARG A 18 16.80 6.91 -15.62
C ARG A 18 18.03 6.01 -15.52
N ALA A 19 18.58 5.42 -16.59
CA ALA A 19 19.96 4.94 -16.58
C ALA A 19 20.81 5.67 -17.64
N GLU A 20 22.04 6.03 -17.26
CA GLU A 20 22.98 6.81 -18.06
C GLU A 20 24.38 6.23 -17.96
N ALA A 21 24.97 5.89 -19.11
CA ALA A 21 26.40 5.68 -19.25
C ALA A 21 27.07 6.99 -19.72
N ASP A 22 28.34 7.16 -19.38
CA ASP A 22 29.17 8.30 -19.75
C ASP A 22 28.48 9.68 -19.72
N LEU A 23 27.85 10.02 -18.59
CA LEU A 23 27.07 11.26 -18.42
C LEU A 23 27.82 12.56 -18.81
N TYR A 24 29.15 12.52 -18.77
CA TYR A 24 30.00 13.68 -19.04
C TYR A 24 30.73 13.59 -20.39
N ASP A 25 30.36 12.63 -21.25
CA ASP A 25 30.86 12.51 -22.63
C ASP A 25 32.41 12.47 -22.67
N ARG A 26 32.99 11.61 -21.82
CA ARG A 26 34.45 11.50 -21.63
C ARG A 26 35.09 10.44 -22.52
N LEU A 27 34.31 9.55 -23.08
CA LEU A 27 34.74 8.50 -23.98
C LEU A 27 34.05 8.69 -25.33
N ASP A 28 34.82 8.98 -26.38
CA ASP A 28 34.29 8.96 -27.75
C ASP A 28 33.92 7.52 -28.13
N GLU A 29 32.62 7.24 -28.18
CA GLU A 29 32.05 5.97 -28.59
C GLU A 29 31.57 6.04 -30.05
N VAL A 30 31.20 4.88 -30.60
CA VAL A 30 30.71 4.81 -31.99
C VAL A 30 29.32 5.43 -32.13
N LEU A 31 28.51 5.41 -31.06
CA LEU A 31 27.14 5.88 -31.08
C LEU A 31 26.69 6.45 -29.72
N GLU A 32 26.94 7.73 -29.48
CA GLU A 32 26.60 8.39 -28.20
C GLU A 32 25.12 8.32 -27.79
N THR A 33 24.22 8.14 -28.76
CA THR A 33 22.78 8.15 -28.48
C THR A 33 22.28 6.88 -27.79
N ASN A 34 23.09 5.82 -27.70
CA ASN A 34 22.68 4.56 -27.05
C ASN A 34 23.04 4.48 -25.56
N ASN A 35 23.58 5.56 -24.98
CA ASN A 35 24.01 5.64 -23.58
C ASN A 35 22.88 5.91 -22.57
N GLN A 36 21.63 5.86 -23.03
CA GLN A 36 20.47 6.15 -22.21
C GLN A 36 19.43 5.04 -22.32
N ALA A 37 18.89 4.64 -21.17
CA ALA A 37 17.74 3.75 -21.10
C ALA A 37 16.76 4.25 -20.03
N SER A 38 15.47 4.01 -20.25
CA SER A 38 14.42 4.33 -19.27
C SER A 38 13.43 3.20 -19.12
N GLY A 39 12.90 3.04 -17.91
CA GLY A 39 11.82 2.11 -17.60
C GLY A 39 10.79 2.74 -16.67
N THR A 40 9.60 2.14 -16.58
CA THR A 40 8.59 2.51 -15.59
C THR A 40 8.46 1.41 -14.55
N LEU A 41 8.45 1.77 -13.28
CA LEU A 41 8.13 0.90 -12.16
C LEU A 41 6.84 1.37 -11.49
N THR A 42 6.04 0.42 -11.03
CA THR A 42 4.89 0.71 -10.17
C THR A 42 5.28 0.42 -8.73
N ILE A 43 5.33 1.45 -7.89
CA ILE A 43 5.59 1.32 -6.45
C ILE A 43 4.26 1.28 -5.72
N LEU A 44 4.01 0.17 -5.02
CA LEU A 44 2.79 -0.01 -4.24
C LEU A 44 2.96 0.55 -2.83
N THR A 45 1.89 1.13 -2.28
CA THR A 45 1.88 1.54 -0.87
C THR A 45 1.79 0.32 0.05
N ARG A 46 2.19 0.50 1.31
CA ARG A 46 1.96 -0.49 2.38
C ARG A 46 0.46 -0.73 2.56
N PRO A 47 0.04 -1.85 3.18
CA PRO A 47 -1.36 -2.07 3.48
C PRO A 47 -1.89 -0.97 4.40
N ASP A 48 -3.14 -0.56 4.20
CA ASP A 48 -3.81 0.47 4.99
C ASP A 48 -5.20 -0.02 5.34
N LEU A 49 -5.43 -0.38 6.60
CA LEU A 49 -6.66 -1.01 7.04
C LEU A 49 -7.57 -0.01 7.73
N ASN A 50 -8.80 0.05 7.23
CA ASN A 50 -9.82 0.98 7.69
C ASN A 50 -11.13 0.26 8.01
N ILE A 51 -11.79 0.67 9.10
CA ILE A 51 -13.15 0.25 9.42
C ILE A 51 -14.09 1.17 8.66
N GLY A 52 -14.63 0.67 7.55
CA GLY A 52 -15.60 1.39 6.73
C GLY A 52 -16.96 1.58 7.42
N GLY A 53 -17.20 0.87 8.52
CA GLY A 53 -18.39 0.97 9.35
C GLY A 53 -18.83 -0.37 9.92
N LEU A 54 -20.02 -0.36 10.52
CA LEU A 54 -20.78 -1.57 10.82
C LEU A 54 -21.65 -1.89 9.62
N ASP A 55 -21.75 -3.17 9.26
CA ASP A 55 -22.71 -3.61 8.25
C ASP A 55 -23.97 -4.12 8.95
N SER A 56 -25.12 -3.58 8.56
CA SER A 56 -26.46 -4.04 8.90
C SER A 56 -26.59 -4.65 10.31
N PRO A 57 -26.21 -3.93 11.39
CA PRO A 57 -26.25 -4.48 12.73
C PRO A 57 -27.70 -4.73 13.16
N GLU A 58 -27.95 -5.87 13.80
CA GLU A 58 -29.23 -6.12 14.47
C GLU A 58 -29.46 -5.07 15.55
N THR A 59 -30.63 -4.44 15.54
CA THR A 59 -30.95 -3.28 16.39
C THR A 59 -31.70 -3.65 17.66
N ASP A 60 -32.35 -4.81 17.68
CA ASP A 60 -33.16 -5.31 18.80
C ASP A 60 -32.46 -6.44 19.56
N LEU A 61 -31.28 -6.15 20.09
CA LEU A 61 -30.49 -7.14 20.84
C LEU A 61 -31.08 -7.38 22.23
N ILE A 62 -31.33 -8.65 22.56
CA ILE A 62 -31.78 -9.07 23.89
C ILE A 62 -30.58 -9.14 24.83
N ALA A 63 -30.66 -8.44 25.96
CA ALA A 63 -29.63 -8.50 27.00
C ALA A 63 -29.35 -9.96 27.39
N THR A 64 -28.08 -10.29 27.59
CA THR A 64 -27.57 -11.64 27.92
C THR A 64 -27.55 -12.66 26.78
N GLN A 65 -28.05 -12.31 25.58
CA GLN A 65 -27.87 -13.13 24.39
C GLN A 65 -26.64 -12.70 23.59
N PRO A 66 -25.86 -13.66 23.03
CA PRO A 66 -24.77 -13.33 22.13
C PRO A 66 -25.30 -12.78 20.81
N ALA A 67 -24.65 -11.74 20.29
CA ALA A 67 -24.98 -11.13 19.01
C ALA A 67 -23.72 -11.04 18.13
N ASN A 68 -23.91 -11.22 16.83
CA ASN A 68 -22.87 -10.99 15.84
C ASN A 68 -23.04 -9.59 15.27
N ILE A 69 -22.02 -8.74 15.44
CA ILE A 69 -21.98 -7.41 14.84
C ILE A 69 -21.05 -7.46 13.62
N PRO A 70 -21.57 -7.41 12.39
CA PRO A 70 -20.73 -7.46 11.21
C PRO A 70 -19.98 -6.13 11.03
N LEU A 71 -18.74 -6.22 10.57
CA LEU A 71 -17.84 -5.09 10.35
C LEU A 71 -17.43 -5.04 8.88
N VAL A 72 -17.40 -3.83 8.32
CA VAL A 72 -16.81 -3.59 7.01
C VAL A 72 -15.35 -3.24 7.18
N LEU A 73 -14.46 -4.21 6.94
CA LEU A 73 -13.02 -3.96 6.88
C LEU A 73 -12.60 -3.72 5.43
N ARG A 74 -11.88 -2.62 5.19
CA ARG A 74 -11.31 -2.27 3.88
C ARG A 74 -9.79 -2.20 3.97
N ASN A 75 -9.13 -2.52 2.87
CA ASN A 75 -7.70 -2.27 2.68
C ASN A 75 -7.56 -1.22 1.58
N ASP A 76 -7.28 0.01 1.97
CA ASP A 76 -7.10 1.16 1.08
C ASP A 76 -5.64 1.28 0.59
N GLY A 77 -4.75 0.37 1.04
CA GLY A 77 -3.35 0.28 0.64
C GLY A 77 -3.12 -0.57 -0.62
N GLY A 78 -1.98 -0.37 -1.27
CA GLY A 78 -1.61 -1.01 -2.53
C GLY A 78 -1.10 -2.45 -2.41
N THR A 79 -0.89 -2.94 -1.19
CA THR A 79 -0.40 -4.31 -0.92
C THR A 79 -1.33 -5.04 0.05
N SER A 80 -1.28 -6.38 0.04
CA SER A 80 -2.11 -7.22 0.91
C SER A 80 -1.75 -7.05 2.38
N ALA A 81 -2.74 -6.83 3.24
CA ALA A 81 -2.57 -6.77 4.70
C ALA A 81 -2.32 -8.14 5.38
N GLY A 82 -2.32 -9.23 4.62
CA GLY A 82 -2.21 -10.59 5.17
C GLY A 82 -3.41 -10.99 6.04
N SER A 83 -3.33 -12.16 6.69
CA SER A 83 -4.42 -12.70 7.52
C SER A 83 -4.53 -12.04 8.90
N GLN A 84 -3.40 -11.63 9.48
CA GLN A 84 -3.36 -11.07 10.84
C GLN A 84 -3.89 -9.63 10.90
N GLY A 85 -3.75 -8.86 9.81
CA GLY A 85 -4.34 -7.52 9.71
C GLY A 85 -5.88 -7.54 9.71
N ARG A 86 -6.51 -8.67 9.34
CA ARG A 86 -7.97 -8.76 9.16
C ARG A 86 -8.76 -9.06 10.43
N ARG A 87 -8.22 -8.74 11.61
CA ARG A 87 -8.85 -9.03 12.91
C ARG A 87 -9.35 -7.76 13.60
N PRO A 88 -10.49 -7.19 13.15
CA PRO A 88 -11.05 -6.02 13.81
C PRO A 88 -11.51 -6.37 15.23
N ARG A 89 -11.49 -5.38 16.12
CA ARG A 89 -11.92 -5.50 17.51
C ARG A 89 -13.06 -4.53 17.77
N LEU A 90 -14.17 -5.05 18.31
CA LEU A 90 -15.26 -4.22 18.82
C LEU A 90 -14.95 -3.79 20.25
N LEU A 91 -15.16 -2.50 20.52
CA LEU A 91 -15.00 -1.91 21.85
C LEU A 91 -16.35 -1.32 22.28
N PRO A 92 -17.11 -1.98 23.15
CA PRO A 92 -18.37 -1.42 23.64
C PRO A 92 -18.11 -0.19 24.51
N SER A 93 -18.97 0.82 24.40
CA SER A 93 -18.99 1.98 25.31
C SER A 93 -20.39 2.14 25.90
N LYS A 94 -20.46 2.58 27.16
CA LYS A 94 -21.72 2.83 27.87
C LYS A 94 -21.81 4.31 28.19
N THR A 95 -22.78 5.00 27.59
CA THR A 95 -23.16 6.35 28.01
C THR A 95 -24.06 6.24 29.24
N ARG A 96 -23.79 7.02 30.30
CA ARG A 96 -24.73 7.15 31.42
C ARG A 96 -25.95 7.94 30.93
N GLY A 97 -27.13 7.38 31.13
CA GLY A 97 -28.38 8.15 31.14
C GLY A 97 -28.52 8.94 32.43
#